data_AF-T0R5C1-F1
#
_entry.id   AF-T0R5C1-F1
#
_cell.length_a   1.000
_cell.length_b   1.000
_cell.length_c   1.000
_cell.angle_alpha   90.00
_cell.angle_beta   90.00
_cell.angle_gamma   90.00
#
_symmetry.space_group_name_H-M   'P 1'
#
loop_
_entity.id
_entity.type
_entity.pdbx_description
1 polymer ?
#
loop_
_entity_poly.entity_id
_entity_poly.type
_entity_poly.pdbx_seq_one_letter_code
_entity_poly.pdbx_strand_id
1 'polypeptide(L)'
;MLPKIISNITLALIAIFVIYTFAPLIRDFFLSFLGTPQKKNYTKDEFEDLIRRKQERMGSTTVGSSQGQQASSVKSKRGEFDYLTENHFFASDEEKNYFIELKKELEWGAGKRITKIQTSISKNLSQEVDVDKIVKLVKETLTKNFLLEAFPMKGINIDKYISHLSFIVLTRAIADLQIIAKKLQCSLEELQQNIVLTIKKEQNQEWLASVEEYIVTGSADFSTINIVKIFEYDEFMSKLKKNIDIVAPLSFLDDKKLRQLYNEEDQDLLKKKHKRLLALYHPDKWTFAEKTDSIDKRLRENFDKIQTEYTLRTNKNG
;
A
#
# COMPACT_ATOMS: atom_id res chain seq x y z
N MET A 1 -31.80 28.15 14.85
CA MET A 1 -30.58 27.33 14.96
C MET A 1 -30.69 26.19 15.97
N LEU A 2 -31.47 26.32 17.06
CA LEU A 2 -31.80 25.22 17.98
C LEU A 2 -32.25 23.89 17.33
N PRO A 3 -33.14 23.85 16.32
CA PRO A 3 -33.63 22.58 15.78
C PRO A 3 -32.57 21.74 15.05
N LYS A 4 -31.52 22.36 14.50
CA LYS A 4 -30.39 21.64 13.87
C LYS A 4 -29.46 21.00 14.90
N ILE A 5 -29.27 21.65 16.05
CA ILE A 5 -28.45 21.14 17.14
C ILE A 5 -29.14 19.95 17.79
N ILE A 6 -30.44 20.06 18.04
CA ILE A 6 -31.25 18.97 18.60
C ILE A 6 -31.25 17.77 17.64
N SER A 7 -31.46 17.98 16.33
CA SER A 7 -31.43 16.92 15.32
C SER A 7 -30.10 16.17 15.26
N ASN A 8 -28.97 16.86 15.35
CA ASN A 8 -27.65 16.21 15.35
C ASN A 8 -27.38 15.42 16.63
N ILE A 9 -27.87 15.89 17.77
CA ILE A 9 -27.76 15.17 19.05
C ILE A 9 -28.64 13.91 19.03
N THR A 10 -29.86 13.99 18.47
CA THR A 10 -30.73 12.83 18.32
C THR A 10 -30.12 11.80 17.36
N LEU A 11 -29.50 12.23 16.26
CA LEU A 11 -28.82 11.34 15.31
C LEU A 11 -27.63 10.62 15.95
N ALA A 12 -26.85 11.32 16.77
CA ALA A 12 -25.73 10.75 17.50
C ALA A 12 -26.18 9.73 18.55
N LEU A 13 -27.28 10.01 19.27
CA LEU A 13 -27.87 9.07 20.23
C LEU A 13 -28.42 7.81 19.55
N ILE A 14 -29.08 7.95 18.40
CA ILE A 14 -29.54 6.81 17.60
C ILE A 14 -28.34 5.98 17.11
N ALA A 15 -27.26 6.64 16.63
CA ALA A 15 -26.05 5.94 16.19
C ALA A 15 -25.38 5.17 17.33
N ILE A 16 -25.28 5.75 18.53
CA ILE A 16 -24.74 5.07 19.71
C ILE A 16 -25.63 3.89 20.10
N PHE A 17 -26.95 4.05 20.06
CA PHE A 17 -27.89 2.99 20.39
C PHE A 17 -27.82 1.83 19.39
N VAL A 18 -27.69 2.13 18.08
CA VAL A 18 -27.50 1.15 17.01
C VAL A 18 -26.17 0.42 17.17
N ILE A 19 -25.08 1.12 17.47
CA ILE A 19 -23.77 0.47 17.70
C ILE A 19 -23.85 -0.45 18.92
N TYR A 20 -24.50 -0.04 20.01
CA TYR A 20 -24.56 -0.85 21.22
C TYR A 20 -25.50 -2.06 21.12
N THR A 21 -26.60 -1.94 20.35
CA THR A 21 -27.54 -3.04 20.11
C THR A 21 -27.03 -4.03 19.06
N PHE A 22 -26.28 -3.57 18.06
CA PHE A 22 -25.72 -4.45 17.03
C PHE A 22 -24.29 -4.95 17.33
N ALA A 23 -23.58 -4.38 18.30
CA ALA A 23 -22.24 -4.85 18.71
C ALA A 23 -22.18 -6.35 19.11
N PRO A 24 -23.16 -6.92 19.83
CA PRO A 24 -23.15 -8.36 20.14
C PRO A 24 -23.35 -9.21 18.88
N LEU A 25 -24.24 -8.79 17.98
CA LEU A 25 -24.52 -9.49 16.71
C LEU A 25 -23.33 -9.44 15.75
N ILE A 26 -22.62 -8.32 15.68
CA ILE A 26 -21.41 -8.17 14.86
C ILE A 26 -20.27 -9.01 15.45
N ARG A 27 -20.10 -9.03 16.77
CA ARG A 27 -19.07 -9.83 17.45
C ARG A 27 -19.26 -11.33 17.21
N ASP A 28 -20.49 -11.83 17.30
CA ASP A 28 -20.79 -13.25 17.07
C ASP A 28 -20.69 -13.62 15.58
N PHE A 29 -21.02 -12.69 14.67
CA PHE A 29 -20.84 -12.88 13.22
C PHE A 29 -19.35 -13.00 12.83
N PHE A 30 -18.46 -12.23 13.47
CA PHE A 30 -17.01 -12.31 13.23
C PHE A 30 -16.34 -13.49 13.94
N LEU A 31 -16.80 -13.88 15.14
CA LEU A 31 -16.27 -15.06 15.86
C LEU A 31 -16.65 -16.39 15.20
N SER A 32 -17.73 -16.44 14.43
CA SER A 32 -18.09 -17.58 13.58
C SER A 32 -17.15 -17.72 12.36
N PHE A 33 -16.61 -16.62 11.86
CA PHE A 33 -15.78 -16.59 10.63
C PHE A 33 -14.27 -16.65 10.90
N LEU A 34 -13.82 -16.21 12.08
CA LEU A 34 -12.43 -16.23 12.53
C LEU A 34 -12.37 -17.06 13.81
N GLY A 35 -11.96 -18.32 13.67
CA GLY A 35 -11.82 -19.25 14.78
C GLY A 35 -11.09 -18.65 15.99
N THR A 36 -11.46 -19.11 17.18
CA THR A 36 -11.01 -18.56 18.46
C THR A 36 -9.48 -18.53 18.59
N PRO A 37 -8.87 -17.38 18.97
CA PRO A 37 -7.44 -17.32 19.22
C PRO A 37 -7.12 -18.04 20.53
N GLN A 38 -6.31 -19.10 20.47
CA GLN A 38 -5.78 -19.74 21.67
C GLN A 38 -4.83 -18.78 22.39
N LYS A 39 -5.17 -18.41 23.63
CA LYS A 39 -4.23 -17.78 24.57
C LYS A 39 -3.10 -18.77 24.87
N LYS A 40 -1.85 -18.42 24.53
CA LYS A 40 -0.67 -19.14 25.02
C LYS A 40 -0.49 -18.83 26.51
N ASN A 41 -0.74 -19.82 27.36
CA ASN A 41 -0.38 -19.78 28.78
C ASN A 41 1.07 -20.26 28.89
N TYR A 42 2.00 -19.36 29.25
CA TYR A 42 3.33 -19.77 29.69
C TYR A 42 3.21 -20.42 31.07
N THR A 43 3.82 -21.58 31.25
CA THR A 43 3.91 -22.22 32.57
C THR A 43 4.87 -21.43 33.47
N LYS A 44 4.63 -21.49 34.78
CA LYS A 44 5.40 -20.74 35.80
C LYS A 44 6.91 -20.97 35.67
N ASP A 45 7.31 -22.19 35.31
CA ASP A 45 8.70 -22.57 35.10
C ASP A 45 9.33 -21.88 33.88
N GLU A 46 8.60 -21.72 32.77
CA GLU A 46 9.10 -20.99 31.59
C GLU A 46 9.27 -19.50 31.88
N PHE A 47 8.43 -18.93 32.74
CA PHE A 47 8.51 -17.55 33.15
C PHE A 47 9.70 -17.30 34.11
N GLU A 48 9.90 -18.19 35.08
CA GLU A 48 11.03 -18.13 36.01
C GLU A 48 12.38 -18.32 35.30
N ASP A 49 12.45 -19.20 34.29
CA ASP A 49 13.66 -19.41 33.50
C ASP A 49 14.01 -18.18 32.63
N LEU A 50 12.99 -17.45 32.18
CA LEU A 50 13.13 -16.20 31.42
C LEU A 50 13.61 -15.05 32.33
N ILE A 51 13.17 -15.02 33.59
CA ILE A 51 13.65 -14.07 34.61
C ILE A 51 15.09 -14.39 35.01
N ARG A 52 15.44 -15.66 35.23
CA ARG A 52 16.81 -16.08 35.57
C ARG A 52 17.81 -15.67 34.49
N ARG A 53 17.50 -15.94 33.21
CA ARG A 53 18.35 -15.52 32.07
C ARG A 53 18.49 -14.00 31.95
N LYS A 54 17.48 -13.23 32.38
CA LYS A 54 17.57 -11.76 32.46
C LYS A 54 18.43 -11.30 33.64
N GLN A 55 18.32 -11.94 34.80
CA GLN A 55 19.13 -11.61 35.99
C GLN A 55 20.61 -11.96 35.77
N GLU A 56 20.94 -13.07 35.14
CA GLU A 56 22.32 -13.43 34.77
C GLU A 56 22.94 -12.42 33.79
N ARG A 57 22.14 -11.88 32.87
CA ARG A 57 22.59 -10.83 31.94
C ARG A 57 22.79 -9.47 32.62
N MET A 58 22.11 -9.19 33.73
CA MET A 58 22.28 -7.94 34.49
C MET A 58 23.34 -8.06 35.61
N GLY A 59 23.57 -9.27 36.13
CA GLY A 59 24.51 -9.55 37.22
C GLY A 59 25.99 -9.66 36.81
N SER A 60 26.31 -9.65 35.51
CA SER A 60 27.71 -9.69 35.03
C SER A 60 28.41 -8.32 35.02
N THR A 61 27.86 -7.32 35.72
CA THR A 61 28.51 -6.02 35.91
C THR A 61 29.12 -5.95 37.30
N THR A 62 30.44 -6.18 37.38
CA THR A 62 31.39 -5.84 38.47
C THR A 62 31.31 -6.63 39.79
N VAL A 63 32.28 -7.54 39.98
CA VAL A 63 32.96 -7.72 41.28
C VAL A 63 34.45 -7.48 41.03
N GLY A 64 35.00 -6.44 41.65
CA GLY A 64 36.38 -6.05 41.50
C GLY A 64 37.34 -7.06 42.13
N SER A 65 38.44 -7.34 41.42
CA SER A 65 39.72 -7.66 42.07
C SER A 65 40.80 -6.79 41.41
N SER A 66 41.53 -6.09 42.26
CA SER A 66 42.63 -5.20 41.93
C SER A 66 43.77 -5.94 41.26
N GLN A 67 44.10 -5.60 40.01
CA GLN A 67 45.46 -5.58 39.47
C GLN A 67 45.47 -4.90 38.09
N GLY A 68 46.47 -4.03 37.90
CA GLY A 68 46.51 -3.04 36.82
C GLY A 68 46.38 -3.63 35.42
N GLN A 69 45.67 -2.92 34.55
CA GLN A 69 45.70 -3.17 33.12
C GLN A 69 45.57 -1.86 32.35
N GLN A 70 46.44 -1.75 31.35
CA GLN A 70 46.59 -0.66 30.40
C GLN A 70 45.24 -0.17 29.87
N ALA A 71 45.17 1.14 29.64
CA ALA A 71 44.14 1.78 28.85
C ALA A 71 44.09 1.16 27.45
N SER A 72 43.31 0.10 27.29
CA SER A 72 42.84 -0.33 25.99
C SER A 72 41.77 0.67 25.59
N SER A 73 42.06 1.47 24.57
CA SER A 73 41.07 2.31 23.92
C SER A 73 39.86 1.43 23.61
N VAL A 74 38.73 1.70 24.24
CA VAL A 74 37.46 1.07 23.89
C VAL A 74 37.22 1.43 22.43
N LYS A 75 37.53 0.52 21.51
CA LYS A 75 37.09 0.62 20.12
C LYS A 75 35.57 0.67 20.19
N SER A 76 35.02 1.87 20.10
CA SER A 76 33.59 2.13 19.92
C SER A 76 33.10 1.14 18.87
N LYS A 77 32.23 0.21 19.28
CA LYS A 77 31.57 -0.69 18.34
C LYS A 77 30.71 0.19 17.46
N ARG A 78 31.19 0.44 16.24
CA ARG A 78 30.52 1.26 15.24
C ARG A 78 29.09 0.76 15.08
N GLY A 79 28.12 1.59 15.47
CA GLY A 79 26.69 1.34 15.36
C GLY A 79 26.25 1.24 13.90
N GLU A 80 25.13 0.55 13.66
CA GLU A 80 24.59 0.32 12.32
C GLU A 80 24.33 1.62 11.53
N PHE A 81 24.02 2.72 12.23
CA PHE A 81 23.77 4.04 11.63
C PHE A 81 24.94 5.00 11.67
N ASP A 82 26.09 4.58 12.19
CA ASP A 82 27.26 5.45 12.28
C ASP A 82 27.72 5.87 10.88
N TYR A 83 27.67 4.97 9.91
CA TYR A 83 27.98 5.32 8.51
C TYR A 83 27.03 6.37 7.95
N LEU A 84 25.71 6.23 8.16
CA LEU A 84 24.71 7.19 7.67
C LEU A 84 24.89 8.56 8.35
N THR A 85 25.26 8.53 9.63
CA THR A 85 25.53 9.72 10.45
C THR A 85 26.79 10.45 9.98
N GLU A 86 27.91 9.74 9.88
CA GLU A 86 29.22 10.29 9.48
C GLU A 86 29.19 10.87 8.06
N ASN A 87 28.36 10.33 7.17
CA ASN A 87 28.24 10.78 5.79
C ASN A 87 27.12 11.80 5.56
N HIS A 88 26.45 12.27 6.63
CA HIS A 88 25.36 13.25 6.57
C HIS A 88 24.19 12.83 5.65
N PHE A 89 23.74 11.57 5.77
CA PHE A 89 22.59 11.09 5.00
C PHE A 89 21.26 11.65 5.51
N PHE A 90 21.14 11.98 6.80
CA PHE A 90 19.94 12.58 7.36
C PHE A 90 19.80 14.05 6.99
N ALA A 91 18.57 14.53 6.79
CA ALA A 91 18.30 15.91 6.43
C ALA A 91 18.63 16.92 7.54
N SER A 92 18.53 16.50 8.81
CA SER A 92 18.92 17.27 9.98
C SER A 92 19.33 16.36 11.14
N ASP A 93 19.94 16.94 12.18
CA ASP A 93 20.22 16.22 13.44
C ASP A 93 18.94 15.79 14.17
N GLU A 94 17.84 16.52 13.99
CA GLU A 94 16.53 16.15 14.55
C GLU A 94 15.99 14.88 13.89
N GLU A 95 16.11 14.77 12.56
CA GLU A 95 15.75 13.57 11.82
C GLU A 95 16.61 12.38 12.24
N LYS A 96 17.93 12.57 12.34
CA LYS A 96 18.84 11.55 12.88
C LYS A 96 18.37 11.05 14.25
N ASN A 97 18.07 11.96 15.18
CA ASN A 97 17.60 11.61 16.51
C ASN A 97 16.23 10.90 16.46
N TYR A 98 15.36 11.28 15.52
CA TYR A 98 14.10 10.58 15.29
C TYR A 98 14.33 9.11 14.94
N PHE A 99 15.22 8.81 13.99
CA PHE A 99 15.50 7.43 13.57
C PHE A 99 16.20 6.59 14.66
N ILE A 100 17.09 7.19 15.46
CA ILE A 100 17.71 6.53 16.61
C ILE A 100 16.66 6.12 17.65
N GLU A 101 15.75 7.03 17.99
CA GLU A 101 14.69 6.76 18.96
C GLU A 101 13.63 5.81 18.41
N LEU A 102 13.30 5.90 17.11
CA LEU A 102 12.43 4.93 16.43
C LEU A 102 13.00 3.52 16.56
N LYS A 103 14.31 3.34 16.37
CA LYS A 103 14.97 2.04 16.53
C LYS A 103 14.81 1.46 17.94
N LYS A 104 14.89 2.31 18.97
CA LYS A 104 14.64 1.89 20.37
C LYS A 104 13.18 1.50 20.58
N GLU A 105 12.24 2.28 20.06
CA GLU A 105 10.79 1.97 20.18
C GLU A 105 10.43 0.63 19.51
N LEU A 106 11.12 0.25 18.42
CA LEU A 106 10.89 -1.04 17.74
C LEU A 106 11.28 -2.26 18.58
N GLU A 107 12.18 -2.12 19.55
CA GLU A 107 12.52 -3.22 20.47
C GLU A 107 11.32 -3.61 21.34
N TRP A 108 10.51 -2.62 21.71
CA TRP A 108 9.31 -2.79 22.53
C TRP A 108 8.03 -2.95 21.71
N GLY A 109 8.08 -2.68 20.41
CA GLY A 109 6.93 -2.80 19.50
C GLY A 109 5.89 -1.69 19.66
N ALA A 110 6.17 -0.65 20.46
CA ALA A 110 5.24 0.44 20.71
C ALA A 110 6.00 1.74 21.02
N GLY A 111 5.41 2.88 20.65
CA GLY A 111 5.97 4.18 20.92
C GLY A 111 5.37 5.28 20.05
N LYS A 112 5.65 6.54 20.39
CA LYS A 112 5.04 7.71 19.73
C LYS A 112 5.40 7.78 18.25
N ARG A 113 6.60 7.33 17.87
CA ARG A 113 7.08 7.36 16.47
C ARG A 113 6.45 6.24 15.67
N ILE A 114 6.32 5.06 16.24
CA ILE A 114 5.57 3.94 15.64
C ILE A 114 4.12 4.36 15.40
N THR A 115 3.46 5.00 16.38
CA THR A 115 2.11 5.54 16.21
C THR A 115 2.05 6.60 15.10
N LYS A 116 3.01 7.53 15.02
CA LYS A 116 3.07 8.52 13.93
C LYS A 116 3.14 7.83 12.56
N ILE A 117 4.01 6.83 12.41
CA ILE A 117 4.16 6.06 11.16
C ILE A 117 2.84 5.36 10.81
N GLN A 118 2.27 4.62 11.77
CA GLN A 118 1.01 3.92 11.57
C GLN A 118 -0.12 4.87 11.17
N THR A 119 -0.34 5.96 11.91
CA THR A 119 -1.40 6.94 11.60
C THR A 119 -1.20 7.56 10.21
N SER A 120 0.04 7.85 9.83
CA SER A 120 0.33 8.46 8.53
C SER A 120 0.10 7.49 7.37
N ILE A 121 0.54 6.23 7.49
CA ILE A 121 0.28 5.19 6.49
C ILE A 121 -1.23 4.91 6.40
N SER A 122 -1.90 4.77 7.54
CA SER A 122 -3.36 4.58 7.60
C SER A 122 -4.11 5.71 6.90
N LYS A 123 -3.66 6.96 7.07
CA LYS A 123 -4.21 8.13 6.37
C LYS A 123 -3.98 8.05 4.85
N ASN A 124 -2.75 7.77 4.43
CA ASN A 124 -2.36 7.68 3.02
C ASN A 124 -3.18 6.63 2.27
N LEU A 125 -3.37 5.46 2.88
CA LEU A 125 -4.15 4.35 2.31
C LEU A 125 -5.67 4.50 2.55
N SER A 126 -6.06 5.33 3.53
CA SER A 126 -7.43 5.50 4.04
C SER A 126 -8.04 4.22 4.59
N GLN A 127 -7.26 3.54 5.43
CA GLN A 127 -7.68 2.32 6.13
C GLN A 127 -6.87 2.16 7.41
N GLU A 128 -7.36 1.35 8.34
CA GLU A 128 -6.60 1.01 9.54
C GLU A 128 -5.54 -0.04 9.22
N VAL A 129 -4.30 0.23 9.58
CA VAL A 129 -3.18 -0.70 9.42
C VAL A 129 -2.77 -1.26 10.78
N ASP A 130 -2.62 -2.57 10.83
CA ASP A 130 -2.18 -3.32 12.01
C ASP A 130 -0.78 -2.86 12.46
N VAL A 131 -0.65 -2.54 13.75
CA VAL A 131 0.59 -2.10 14.38
C VAL A 131 1.69 -3.15 14.21
N ASP A 132 1.37 -4.43 14.36
CA ASP A 132 2.37 -5.50 14.28
C ASP A 132 2.95 -5.62 12.86
N LYS A 133 2.10 -5.40 11.84
CA LYS A 133 2.55 -5.32 10.44
C LYS A 133 3.47 -4.13 10.22
N ILE A 134 3.14 -2.96 10.79
CA ILE A 134 4.00 -1.77 10.71
C ILE A 134 5.33 -2.01 11.41
N VAL A 135 5.33 -2.57 12.62
CA VAL A 135 6.56 -2.85 13.37
C VAL A 135 7.46 -3.81 12.59
N LYS A 136 6.89 -4.89 12.03
CA LYS A 136 7.63 -5.82 11.18
C LYS A 136 8.22 -5.12 9.95
N LEU A 137 7.41 -4.36 9.23
CA LEU A 137 7.84 -3.63 8.04
C LEU A 137 8.96 -2.62 8.35
N VAL A 138 8.80 -1.84 9.42
CA VAL A 138 9.82 -0.87 9.83
C VAL A 138 11.10 -1.61 10.25
N LYS A 139 11.04 -2.77 10.90
CA LYS A 139 12.24 -3.57 11.20
C LYS A 139 12.97 -4.06 9.95
N GLU A 140 12.23 -4.46 8.91
CA GLU A 140 12.82 -4.90 7.63
C GLU A 140 13.48 -3.76 6.85
N THR A 141 12.95 -2.54 6.98
CA THR A 141 13.33 -1.37 6.16
C THR A 141 14.23 -0.38 6.89
N LEU A 142 14.24 -0.38 8.22
CA LEU A 142 15.10 0.48 9.05
C LEU A 142 16.50 -0.15 9.22
N THR A 143 17.11 -0.56 8.11
CA THR A 143 18.47 -1.10 8.06
C THR A 143 19.38 -0.19 7.24
N LYS A 144 20.68 -0.20 7.54
CA LYS A 144 21.65 0.62 6.79
C LYS A 144 21.55 0.37 5.28
N ASN A 145 21.54 -0.89 4.87
CA ASN A 145 21.57 -1.26 3.45
C ASN A 145 20.31 -0.80 2.73
N PHE A 146 19.14 -1.03 3.35
CA PHE A 146 17.87 -0.58 2.79
C PHE A 146 17.83 0.95 2.66
N LEU A 147 18.25 1.68 3.70
CA LEU A 147 18.25 3.15 3.67
C LEU A 147 19.21 3.71 2.61
N LEU A 148 20.36 3.07 2.37
CA LEU A 148 21.28 3.49 1.31
C LEU A 148 20.74 3.22 -0.08
N GLU A 149 20.06 2.08 -0.27
CA GLU A 149 19.47 1.72 -1.56
C GLU A 149 18.24 2.56 -1.87
N ALA A 150 17.37 2.77 -0.88
CA ALA A 150 16.18 3.59 -1.02
C ALA A 150 16.56 5.08 -1.17
N PHE A 151 17.46 5.61 -0.35
CA PHE A 151 17.81 7.03 -0.31
C PHE A 151 19.26 7.28 -0.77
N PRO A 152 19.56 7.12 -2.08
CA PRO A 152 20.92 7.30 -2.60
C PRO A 152 21.37 8.77 -2.56
N MET A 153 20.42 9.71 -2.61
CA MET A 153 20.67 11.12 -2.37
C MET A 153 20.53 11.44 -0.88
N LYS A 154 21.51 12.16 -0.32
CA LYS A 154 21.45 12.66 1.06
C LYS A 154 20.15 13.45 1.31
N GLY A 155 19.68 13.47 2.55
CA GLY A 155 18.43 14.15 2.93
C GLY A 155 17.30 13.21 3.31
N ILE A 156 17.61 12.09 3.98
CA ILE A 156 16.64 11.20 4.61
C ILE A 156 15.89 11.99 5.68
N ASN A 157 14.57 12.01 5.57
CA ASN A 157 13.68 12.54 6.59
C ASN A 157 12.50 11.58 6.81
N ILE A 158 11.81 11.76 7.93
CA ILE A 158 10.71 10.88 8.35
C ILE A 158 9.55 10.88 7.37
N ASP A 159 9.22 12.01 6.75
CA ASP A 159 8.07 12.10 5.86
C ASP A 159 8.33 11.34 4.55
N LYS A 160 9.54 11.46 3.97
CA LYS A 160 9.98 10.65 2.83
C LYS A 160 10.04 9.16 3.17
N TYR A 161 10.50 8.83 4.37
CA TYR A 161 10.51 7.45 4.85
C TYR A 161 9.10 6.88 4.98
N ILE A 162 8.17 7.60 5.61
CA ILE A 162 6.75 7.21 5.72
C ILE A 162 6.10 7.08 4.34
N SER A 163 6.41 8.01 3.43
CA SER A 163 5.93 8.00 2.05
C SER A 163 6.37 6.72 1.35
N HIS A 164 7.65 6.35 1.47
CA HIS A 164 8.18 5.12 0.92
C HIS A 164 7.58 3.87 1.57
N LEU A 165 7.42 3.84 2.90
CA LEU A 165 6.74 2.74 3.58
C LEU A 165 5.30 2.56 3.11
N SER A 166 4.57 3.66 2.88
CA SER A 166 3.20 3.63 2.34
C SER A 166 3.17 2.95 0.96
N PHE A 167 4.16 3.22 0.12
CA PHE A 167 4.32 2.55 -1.18
C PHE A 167 4.64 1.06 -1.05
N ILE A 168 5.48 0.66 -0.09
CA ILE A 168 5.78 -0.77 0.16
C ILE A 168 4.54 -1.51 0.65
N VAL A 169 3.76 -0.90 1.55
CA VAL A 169 2.50 -1.49 2.02
C VAL A 169 1.54 -1.68 0.84
N LEU A 170 1.36 -0.63 0.02
CA LEU A 170 0.53 -0.67 -1.17
C LEU A 170 0.88 -1.83 -2.11
N THR A 171 2.17 -2.06 -2.35
CA THR A 171 2.64 -3.08 -3.29
C THR A 171 2.62 -4.50 -2.72
N ARG A 172 2.67 -4.67 -1.38
CA ARG A 172 2.70 -5.99 -0.73
C ARG A 172 1.33 -6.50 -0.27
N ALA A 173 0.34 -5.63 -0.09
CA ALA A 173 -0.94 -6.00 0.51
C ALA A 173 -2.09 -6.00 -0.51
N ILE A 174 -2.45 -7.18 -1.02
CA ILE A 174 -3.56 -7.36 -1.99
C ILE A 174 -4.89 -6.81 -1.46
N ALA A 175 -5.15 -6.90 -0.15
CA ALA A 175 -6.37 -6.38 0.48
C ALA A 175 -6.47 -4.84 0.36
N ASP A 176 -5.34 -4.14 0.41
CA ASP A 176 -5.25 -2.67 0.40
C ASP A 176 -5.58 -2.10 -0.99
N LEU A 177 -5.30 -2.89 -2.03
CA LEU A 177 -5.55 -2.54 -3.42
C LEU A 177 -7.05 -2.43 -3.76
N GLN A 178 -7.94 -3.15 -3.07
CA GLN A 178 -9.38 -3.09 -3.37
C GLN A 178 -9.99 -1.70 -3.07
N ILE A 179 -9.58 -1.07 -1.97
CA ILE A 179 -10.04 0.28 -1.60
C ILE A 179 -9.55 1.32 -2.63
N ILE A 180 -8.32 1.14 -3.10
CA ILE A 180 -7.72 2.04 -4.08
C ILE A 180 -8.34 1.84 -5.46
N ALA A 181 -8.60 0.60 -5.87
CA ALA A 181 -9.28 0.27 -7.13
C ALA A 181 -10.65 0.94 -7.17
N LYS A 182 -11.41 0.88 -6.06
CA LYS A 182 -12.70 1.57 -5.92
C LYS A 182 -12.58 3.08 -6.04
N LYS A 183 -11.58 3.71 -5.39
CA LYS A 183 -11.34 5.16 -5.49
C LYS A 183 -10.99 5.59 -6.92
N LEU A 184 -10.28 4.74 -7.64
CA LEU A 184 -9.85 4.96 -9.02
C LEU A 184 -10.85 4.48 -10.06
N GLN A 185 -11.96 3.88 -9.63
CA GLN A 185 -13.03 3.35 -10.50
C GLN A 185 -12.53 2.32 -11.53
N CYS A 186 -11.59 1.46 -11.12
CA CYS A 186 -11.06 0.37 -11.94
C CYS A 186 -11.22 -0.98 -11.24
N SER A 187 -11.02 -2.07 -11.97
CA SER A 187 -10.93 -3.41 -11.40
C SER A 187 -9.63 -3.59 -10.59
N LEU A 188 -9.58 -4.63 -9.74
CA LEU A 188 -8.38 -4.94 -8.98
C LEU A 188 -7.23 -5.34 -9.91
N GLU A 189 -7.54 -6.10 -10.95
CA GLU A 189 -6.60 -6.56 -11.98
C GLU A 189 -6.03 -5.38 -12.78
N GLU A 190 -6.88 -4.42 -13.14
CA GLU A 190 -6.49 -3.17 -13.80
C GLU A 190 -5.55 -2.34 -12.92
N LEU A 191 -5.88 -2.18 -11.64
CA LEU A 191 -5.02 -1.48 -10.69
C LEU A 191 -3.68 -2.19 -10.54
N GLN A 192 -3.70 -3.51 -10.38
CA GLN A 192 -2.51 -4.31 -10.22
C GLN A 192 -1.57 -4.14 -11.41
N GLN A 193 -2.09 -4.25 -12.63
CA GLN A 193 -1.29 -4.03 -13.82
C GLN A 193 -0.80 -2.60 -13.93
N ASN A 194 -1.64 -1.62 -13.62
CA ASN A 194 -1.26 -0.22 -13.64
C ASN A 194 -0.09 0.07 -12.68
N ILE A 195 -0.04 -0.60 -11.52
CA ILE A 195 1.12 -0.56 -10.62
C ILE A 195 2.38 -1.10 -11.30
N VAL A 196 2.31 -2.30 -11.90
CA VAL A 196 3.45 -2.92 -12.60
C VAL A 196 3.98 -2.01 -13.71
N LEU A 197 3.08 -1.54 -14.58
CA LEU A 197 3.43 -0.68 -15.70
C LEU A 197 4.01 0.66 -15.24
N THR A 198 3.43 1.26 -14.19
CA THR A 198 3.96 2.52 -13.65
C THR A 198 5.39 2.32 -13.15
N ILE A 199 5.67 1.24 -12.43
CA ILE A 199 7.01 0.99 -11.88
C ILE A 199 8.01 0.67 -13.01
N LYS A 200 7.67 -0.23 -13.93
CA LYS A 200 8.59 -0.61 -15.03
C LYS A 200 8.91 0.58 -15.96
N LYS A 201 7.95 1.48 -16.19
CA LYS A 201 8.16 2.71 -16.98
C LYS A 201 9.23 3.59 -16.34
N GLU A 202 9.10 3.80 -15.03
CA GLU A 202 10.00 4.66 -14.27
C GLU A 202 11.39 4.05 -14.07
N GLN A 203 11.47 2.72 -14.08
CA GLN A 203 12.74 2.00 -14.05
C GLN A 203 13.41 1.91 -15.43
N ASN A 204 12.79 2.48 -16.48
CA ASN A 204 13.22 2.40 -17.87
C ASN A 204 13.50 0.96 -18.32
N GLN A 205 12.68 0.03 -17.83
CA GLN A 205 12.70 -1.39 -18.19
C GLN A 205 11.74 -1.64 -19.35
N GLU A 206 11.65 -2.89 -19.81
CA GLU A 206 10.80 -3.37 -20.92
C GLU A 206 9.29 -3.15 -20.67
N TRP A 207 8.90 -1.88 -20.63
CA TRP A 207 7.55 -1.43 -20.35
C TRP A 207 6.59 -1.91 -21.43
N LEU A 208 7.01 -1.82 -22.69
CA LEU A 208 6.23 -2.30 -23.83
C LEU A 208 6.01 -3.82 -23.76
N ALA A 209 7.05 -4.60 -23.46
CA ALA A 209 6.91 -6.05 -23.28
C ALA A 209 5.93 -6.40 -22.15
N SER A 210 5.89 -5.58 -21.09
CA SER A 210 4.97 -5.79 -19.96
C SER A 210 3.52 -5.40 -20.30
N VAL A 211 3.34 -4.45 -21.21
CA VAL A 211 2.02 -4.14 -21.80
C VAL A 211 1.55 -5.31 -22.64
N GLU A 212 2.42 -5.86 -23.47
CA GLU A 212 2.10 -7.01 -24.33
C GLU A 212 1.82 -8.29 -23.52
N GLU A 213 2.61 -8.54 -22.48
CA GLU A 213 2.38 -9.63 -21.54
C GLU A 213 0.98 -9.51 -20.93
N TYR A 214 0.59 -8.33 -20.46
CA TYR A 214 -0.76 -8.11 -19.91
C TYR A 214 -1.88 -8.37 -20.92
N ILE A 215 -1.71 -7.94 -22.17
CA ILE A 215 -2.69 -8.20 -23.23
C ILE A 215 -2.91 -9.72 -23.40
N VAL A 216 -1.85 -10.51 -23.23
CA VAL A 216 -1.86 -11.97 -23.41
C VAL A 216 -2.36 -12.70 -22.15
N THR A 217 -1.83 -12.36 -20.97
CA THR A 217 -2.05 -13.12 -19.74
C THR A 217 -3.19 -12.58 -18.89
N GLY A 218 -3.53 -11.30 -19.05
CA GLY A 218 -4.48 -10.59 -18.18
C GLY A 218 -4.01 -10.47 -16.73
N SER A 219 -2.76 -10.80 -16.42
CA SER A 219 -2.22 -10.83 -15.07
C SER A 219 -1.00 -9.93 -14.91
N ALA A 220 -0.84 -9.44 -13.69
CA ALA A 220 0.28 -8.62 -13.26
C ALA A 220 1.29 -9.49 -12.50
N ASP A 221 2.52 -9.59 -12.99
CA ASP A 221 3.60 -10.23 -12.25
C ASP A 221 4.34 -9.20 -11.37
N PHE A 222 4.02 -9.21 -10.07
CA PHE A 222 4.68 -8.38 -9.06
C PHE A 222 6.06 -8.91 -8.66
N SER A 223 6.40 -10.17 -8.98
CA SER A 223 7.65 -10.79 -8.52
C SER A 223 8.89 -10.22 -9.21
N THR A 224 8.72 -9.63 -10.39
CA THR A 224 9.80 -9.03 -11.18
C THR A 224 10.12 -7.59 -10.78
N ILE A 225 9.36 -7.00 -9.86
CA ILE A 225 9.48 -5.58 -9.51
C ILE A 225 10.47 -5.38 -8.38
N ASN A 226 11.51 -4.59 -8.64
CA ASN A 226 12.36 -4.07 -7.57
C ASN A 226 11.64 -2.90 -6.87
N ILE A 227 11.02 -3.19 -5.72
CA ILE A 227 10.28 -2.22 -4.88
C ILE A 227 11.24 -1.23 -4.19
N VAL A 228 12.55 -1.45 -4.22
CA VAL A 228 13.51 -0.69 -3.40
C VAL A 228 13.82 0.70 -3.95
N LYS A 229 13.64 0.95 -5.27
CA LYS A 229 13.74 2.32 -5.80
C LYS A 229 12.54 3.14 -5.33
N ILE A 230 12.82 4.26 -4.66
CA ILE A 230 11.78 5.14 -4.10
C ILE A 230 10.85 5.65 -5.18
N PHE A 231 9.56 5.49 -4.91
CA PHE A 231 8.57 6.48 -5.26
C PHE A 231 8.05 7.13 -3.98
N GLU A 232 7.96 8.45 -3.97
CA GLU A 232 7.10 9.11 -2.99
C GLU A 232 5.66 8.68 -3.28
N TYR A 233 4.91 8.28 -2.25
CA TYR A 233 3.55 7.75 -2.39
C TYR A 233 2.64 8.67 -3.19
N ASP A 234 2.67 9.98 -2.91
CA ASP A 234 1.82 10.94 -3.62
C ASP A 234 2.21 11.09 -5.09
N GLU A 235 3.51 11.06 -5.39
CA GLU A 235 4.02 11.08 -6.77
C GLU A 235 3.60 9.80 -7.50
N PHE A 236 3.76 8.63 -6.85
CA PHE A 236 3.35 7.35 -7.39
C PHE A 236 1.86 7.32 -7.69
N MET A 237 1.03 7.75 -6.74
CA MET A 237 -0.42 7.81 -6.91
C MET A 237 -0.84 8.77 -8.01
N SER A 238 -0.10 9.88 -8.22
CA SER A 238 -0.31 10.80 -9.33
C SER A 238 0.00 10.13 -10.68
N LYS A 239 1.12 9.41 -10.79
CA LYS A 239 1.50 8.65 -12.00
C LYS A 239 0.51 7.53 -12.30
N LEU A 240 0.11 6.78 -11.27
CA LEU A 240 -0.85 5.69 -11.38
C LEU A 240 -2.21 6.19 -11.88
N LYS A 241 -2.70 7.33 -11.37
CA LYS A 241 -3.92 7.99 -11.89
C LYS A 241 -3.81 8.35 -13.36
N LYS A 242 -2.65 8.85 -13.82
CA LYS A 242 -2.44 9.20 -15.23
C LYS A 242 -2.36 7.98 -16.13
N ASN A 243 -1.83 6.87 -15.61
CA ASN A 243 -1.63 5.64 -16.38
C ASN A 243 -2.89 4.77 -16.48
N ILE A 244 -3.97 5.12 -15.77
CA ILE A 244 -5.23 4.35 -15.84
C ILE A 244 -5.82 4.33 -17.25
N ASP A 245 -5.67 5.44 -17.98
CA ASP A 245 -6.13 5.59 -19.36
C ASP A 245 -5.25 4.79 -20.34
N ILE A 246 -4.13 4.23 -19.90
CA ILE A 246 -3.29 3.32 -20.66
C ILE A 246 -3.75 1.88 -20.48
N VAL A 247 -4.04 1.50 -19.23
CA VAL A 247 -4.39 0.11 -18.89
C VAL A 247 -5.83 -0.22 -19.23
N ALA A 248 -6.77 0.65 -18.88
CA ALA A 248 -8.20 0.39 -19.04
C ALA A 248 -8.61 0.04 -20.49
N PRO A 249 -8.11 0.72 -21.54
CA PRO A 249 -8.42 0.36 -22.93
C PRO A 249 -7.91 -1.01 -23.36
N LEU A 250 -6.88 -1.54 -22.68
CA LEU A 250 -6.24 -2.82 -22.99
C LEU A 250 -6.80 -3.99 -22.18
N SER A 251 -7.54 -3.69 -21.10
CA SER A 251 -8.26 -4.68 -20.32
C SER A 251 -9.23 -5.47 -21.18
N PHE A 252 -9.38 -6.77 -20.91
CA PHE A 252 -10.41 -7.55 -21.56
C PHE A 252 -11.80 -7.07 -21.15
N LEU A 253 -12.59 -6.62 -22.11
CA LEU A 253 -13.99 -6.26 -21.90
C LEU A 253 -14.85 -7.52 -21.79
N ASP A 254 -15.37 -7.76 -20.59
CA ASP A 254 -16.36 -8.79 -20.30
C ASP A 254 -17.71 -8.41 -20.93
N ASP A 255 -18.14 -9.22 -21.91
CA ASP A 255 -19.39 -9.05 -22.64
C ASP A 255 -20.61 -8.96 -21.70
N LYS A 256 -20.61 -9.67 -20.57
CA LYS A 256 -21.73 -9.62 -19.61
C LYS A 256 -21.82 -8.26 -18.92
N LYS A 257 -20.69 -7.72 -18.46
CA LYS A 257 -20.63 -6.39 -17.85
C LYS A 257 -20.95 -5.30 -18.87
N LEU A 258 -20.48 -5.45 -20.11
CA LEU A 258 -20.78 -4.53 -21.19
C LEU A 258 -22.29 -4.51 -21.52
N ARG A 259 -22.92 -5.69 -21.64
CA ARG A 259 -24.37 -5.82 -21.78
C ARG A 259 -25.15 -5.15 -20.64
N GLN A 260 -24.70 -5.32 -19.40
CA GLN A 260 -25.30 -4.65 -18.23
C GLN A 260 -25.16 -3.12 -18.31
N LEU A 261 -24.01 -2.60 -18.73
CA LEU A 261 -23.78 -1.17 -18.93
C LEU A 261 -24.73 -0.57 -19.98
N TYR A 262 -25.03 -1.34 -21.03
CA TYR A 262 -25.97 -0.97 -22.10
C TYR A 262 -27.44 -1.28 -21.79
N ASN A 263 -27.74 -1.90 -20.64
CA ASN A 263 -29.09 -2.06 -20.12
C ASN A 263 -29.60 -0.77 -19.44
N GLU A 264 -29.49 0.34 -20.16
CA GLU A 264 -30.01 1.65 -19.79
C GLU A 264 -31.29 1.91 -20.59
N GLU A 265 -32.32 2.42 -19.91
CA GLU A 265 -33.61 2.74 -20.56
C GLU A 265 -33.57 4.15 -21.17
N ASP A 266 -32.92 5.09 -20.47
CA ASP A 266 -32.70 6.45 -20.93
C ASP A 266 -31.76 6.48 -22.15
N GLN A 267 -32.31 6.84 -23.31
CA GLN A 267 -31.58 6.88 -24.58
C GLN A 267 -30.49 7.96 -24.64
N ASP A 268 -30.67 9.09 -23.94
CA ASP A 268 -29.67 10.14 -23.90
C ASP A 268 -28.51 9.76 -22.99
N LEU A 269 -28.82 9.13 -21.86
CA LEU A 269 -27.80 8.59 -20.95
C LEU A 269 -27.03 7.44 -21.61
N LEU A 270 -27.70 6.58 -22.37
CA LEU A 270 -27.11 5.51 -23.17
C LEU A 270 -26.12 6.07 -24.21
N LYS A 271 -26.54 7.06 -25.02
CA LYS A 271 -25.67 7.75 -26.00
C LYS A 271 -24.45 8.38 -25.32
N LYS A 272 -24.65 9.02 -24.16
CA LYS A 272 -23.56 9.65 -23.41
C LYS A 272 -22.56 8.63 -22.87
N LYS A 273 -23.03 7.49 -22.33
CA LYS A 273 -22.18 6.36 -21.91
C LYS A 273 -21.40 5.79 -23.10
N HIS A 274 -22.07 5.54 -24.22
CA HIS A 274 -21.45 5.03 -25.45
C HIS A 274 -20.32 5.96 -25.94
N LYS A 275 -20.60 7.27 -26.05
CA LYS A 275 -19.58 8.26 -26.48
C LYS A 275 -18.36 8.28 -25.57
N ARG A 276 -18.54 8.10 -24.25
CA ARG A 276 -17.43 8.01 -23.29
C ARG A 276 -16.60 6.75 -23.50
N LEU A 277 -17.25 5.60 -23.71
CA LEU A 277 -16.56 4.35 -24.02
C LEU A 277 -15.78 4.44 -25.33
N LEU A 278 -16.36 4.99 -26.39
CA LEU A 278 -15.63 5.22 -27.64
C LEU A 278 -14.42 6.14 -27.42
N ALA A 279 -14.56 7.24 -26.66
CA ALA A 279 -13.44 8.14 -26.40
C ALA A 279 -12.27 7.47 -25.66
N LEU A 280 -12.55 6.45 -24.84
CA LEU A 280 -11.54 5.71 -24.07
C LEU A 280 -10.92 4.55 -24.89
N TYR A 281 -11.73 3.82 -25.66
CA TYR A 281 -11.31 2.58 -26.33
C TYR A 281 -10.99 2.75 -27.83
N HIS A 282 -11.16 3.94 -28.41
CA HIS A 282 -10.90 4.14 -29.84
C HIS A 282 -9.42 3.86 -30.18
N PRO A 283 -9.10 3.01 -31.18
CA PRO A 283 -7.71 2.67 -31.51
C PRO A 283 -6.82 3.88 -31.78
N ASP A 284 -7.32 4.92 -32.44
CA ASP A 284 -6.56 6.15 -32.75
C ASP A 284 -6.26 7.04 -31.52
N LYS A 285 -6.88 6.78 -30.36
CA LYS A 285 -6.57 7.51 -29.13
C LYS A 285 -5.29 6.99 -28.46
N TRP A 286 -4.77 5.85 -28.90
CA TRP A 286 -3.51 5.31 -28.41
C TRP A 286 -2.33 6.17 -28.86
N THR A 287 -1.71 6.87 -27.91
CA THR A 287 -0.56 7.76 -28.15
C THR A 287 0.56 7.56 -27.13
N PHE A 288 0.44 6.52 -26.29
CA PHE A 288 1.29 6.34 -25.11
C PHE A 288 2.65 5.69 -25.41
N ALA A 289 2.70 4.89 -26.48
CA ALA A 289 3.90 4.21 -26.96
C ALA A 289 3.70 3.73 -28.41
N GLU A 290 4.73 3.08 -28.95
CA GLU A 290 4.62 2.32 -30.19
C GLU A 290 3.42 1.39 -30.14
N LYS A 291 2.61 1.44 -31.20
CA LYS A 291 1.38 0.66 -31.31
C LYS A 291 1.73 -0.66 -31.98
N THR A 292 2.10 -1.64 -31.17
CA THR A 292 2.39 -3.00 -31.67
C THR A 292 1.12 -3.69 -32.16
N ASP A 293 1.26 -4.76 -32.95
CA ASP A 293 0.14 -5.54 -33.45
C ASP A 293 -0.76 -6.06 -32.33
N SER A 294 -0.18 -6.47 -31.21
CA SER A 294 -0.91 -6.92 -30.02
C SER A 294 -1.79 -5.83 -29.43
N ILE A 295 -1.26 -4.60 -29.33
CA ILE A 295 -1.97 -3.42 -28.84
C ILE A 295 -3.08 -3.03 -29.81
N ASP A 296 -2.78 -2.90 -31.11
CA ASP A 296 -3.78 -2.52 -32.10
C ASP A 296 -4.93 -3.53 -32.16
N LYS A 297 -4.61 -4.83 -32.14
CA LYS A 297 -5.60 -5.91 -32.10
C LYS A 297 -6.50 -5.80 -30.88
N ARG A 298 -5.94 -5.67 -29.67
CA ARG A 298 -6.75 -5.56 -28.43
C ARG A 298 -7.67 -4.34 -28.44
N LEU A 299 -7.16 -3.19 -28.89
CA LEU A 299 -7.96 -1.96 -28.97
C LEU A 299 -9.12 -2.11 -29.97
N ARG A 300 -8.88 -2.71 -31.14
CA ARG A 300 -9.93 -2.99 -32.14
C ARG A 300 -10.96 -3.97 -31.62
N GLU A 301 -10.53 -5.08 -31.01
CA GLU A 301 -11.44 -6.07 -30.41
C GLU A 301 -12.38 -5.42 -29.39
N ASN A 302 -11.83 -4.61 -28.48
CA ASN A 302 -12.61 -3.91 -27.46
C ASN A 302 -13.56 -2.87 -28.10
N PHE A 303 -13.08 -2.13 -29.08
CA PHE A 303 -13.86 -1.13 -29.81
C PHE A 303 -15.04 -1.76 -30.58
N ASP A 304 -14.80 -2.85 -31.30
CA ASP A 304 -15.81 -3.57 -32.08
C ASP A 304 -16.89 -4.16 -31.17
N LYS A 305 -16.51 -4.68 -30.00
CA LYS A 305 -17.47 -5.13 -28.97
C LYS A 305 -18.37 -3.99 -28.50
N ILE A 306 -17.78 -2.82 -28.20
CA ILE A 306 -18.53 -1.62 -27.77
C ILE A 306 -19.51 -1.17 -28.85
N GLN A 307 -19.10 -1.15 -30.11
CA GLN A 307 -19.97 -0.79 -31.24
C GLN A 307 -21.08 -1.81 -31.47
N THR A 308 -20.75 -3.10 -31.44
CA THR A 308 -21.71 -4.20 -31.63
C THR A 308 -22.80 -4.16 -30.59
N GLU A 309 -22.44 -4.04 -29.30
CA GLU A 309 -23.43 -4.05 -28.22
C GLU A 309 -24.35 -2.82 -28.23
N TYR A 310 -23.81 -1.64 -28.56
CA TYR A 310 -24.63 -0.44 -28.74
C TYR A 310 -25.62 -0.60 -29.91
N THR A 311 -25.17 -1.12 -31.05
CA THR A 311 -26.02 -1.36 -32.23
C THR A 311 -27.13 -2.37 -31.94
N LEU A 312 -26.81 -3.47 -31.25
CA LEU A 312 -27.80 -4.46 -30.81
C LEU A 312 -28.86 -3.84 -29.90
N ARG A 313 -28.44 -2.93 -28.99
CA ARG A 313 -29.36 -2.25 -28.07
C ARG A 313 -30.28 -1.27 -28.79
N THR A 314 -29.75 -0.48 -29.73
CA THR A 314 -30.55 0.49 -30.49
C THR A 314 -31.54 -0.18 -31.44
N ASN A 315 -31.14 -1.29 -32.07
CA ASN A 315 -32.00 -2.05 -32.98
C ASN A 315 -33.13 -2.81 -32.27
N LYS A 316 -33.01 -3.08 -30.97
CA LYS A 316 -34.11 -3.65 -30.16
C LYS A 316 -35.18 -2.64 -29.74
N ASN A 317 -34.88 -1.33 -29.83
CA ASN A 317 -35.75 -0.24 -29.39
C ASN A 317 -36.34 0.58 -30.55
N GLY A 318 -35.93 0.32 -31.79
CA GLY A 318 -36.51 0.89 -33.01
C GLY A 318 -37.47 -0.09 -33.65
#